data_AF-A0A380DW92-F1
#
_entry.id   AF-A0A380DW92-F1
#
_cell.length_a   1.000
_cell.length_b   1.000
_cell.length_c   1.000
_cell.angle_alpha   90.00
_cell.angle_beta   90.00
_cell.angle_gamma   90.00
#
_symmetry.space_group_name_H-M   'P 1'
#
loop_
_entity.id
_entity.type
_entity.pdbx_description
1 polymer ?
#
loop_
_entity_poly.entity_id
_entity_poly.type
_entity_poly.pdbx_seq_one_letter_code
_entity_poly.pdbx_strand_id
1 'polypeptide(L)' 'MIVKTEEELQALKEIGYICAKVRNTMQAATKPGITTKELDNIAKRVI' A
#
# COMPACT_ATOMS: atom_id res chain seq x y z
N MET A 1 -9.44 3.04 15.87
CA MET A 1 -9.55 2.04 16.96
C MET A 1 -8.44 2.31 17.97
N ILE A 2 -8.58 1.84 19.22
CA ILE A 2 -7.50 1.85 20.20
C ILE A 2 -7.00 0.42 20.31
N VAL A 3 -5.70 0.20 20.09
CA VAL A 3 -5.07 -1.13 20.23
C VAL A 3 -5.13 -1.57 21.68
N LYS A 4 -5.64 -2.78 21.92
CA LYS A 4 -5.78 -3.41 23.23
C LYS A 4 -4.99 -4.69 23.35
N THR A 5 -4.64 -5.35 22.24
CA THR A 5 -3.85 -6.59 22.25
C THR A 5 -2.66 -6.51 21.29
N GLU A 6 -1.68 -7.41 21.49
CA GLU A 6 -0.51 -7.49 20.63
C GLU A 6 -0.87 -8.04 19.24
N GLU A 7 -1.87 -8.92 19.16
CA GLU A 7 -2.37 -9.46 17.88
C GLU A 7 -2.98 -8.35 17.01
N GLU A 8 -3.74 -7.43 17.62
CA GLU A 8 -4.25 -6.25 16.93
C GLU A 8 -3.10 -5.34 16.43
N LEU A 9 -2.06 -5.16 17.26
CA LEU A 9 -0.89 -4.38 16.88
C LEU A 9 -0.15 -5.01 15.70
N GLN A 10 0.02 -6.32 15.71
CA GLN A 10 0.69 -7.07 14.64
C GLN A 10 -0.10 -7.00 13.34
N ALA A 11 -1.42 -7.22 13.39
CA ALA A 11 -2.29 -7.11 12.23
C ALA A 11 -2.24 -5.69 11.61
N LEU A 12 -2.23 -4.65 12.44
CA LEU A 12 -2.11 -3.26 11.98
C LEU A 12 -0.75 -2.95 11.36
N LYS A 13 0.34 -3.47 11.93
CA LYS A 13 1.69 -3.34 11.37
C LYS A 13 1.80 -4.04 10.01
N GLU A 14 1.22 -5.24 9.89
CA GLU A 14 1.25 -6.03 8.67
C GLU A 14 0.52 -5.33 7.52
N ILE A 15 -0.73 -4.91 7.73
CA ILE A 15 -1.47 -4.16 6.70
C ILE A 15 -0.81 -2.81 6.39
N GLY A 16 -0.26 -2.14 7.41
CA GLY A 16 0.51 -0.91 7.23
C GLY A 16 1.72 -1.09 6.32
N TYR A 17 2.45 -2.19 6.48
CA TYR A 17 3.58 -2.55 5.63
C TYR A 17 3.15 -2.83 4.18
N ILE A 18 2.07 -3.58 3.98
CA ILE A 18 1.52 -3.86 2.65
C ILE A 18 1.14 -2.55 1.95
N CYS A 19 0.38 -1.68 2.62
CA CYS A 19 0.00 -0.37 2.10
C CYS A 19 1.21 0.51 1.76
N ALA A 20 2.24 0.51 2.61
CA ALA A 20 3.48 1.26 2.36
C ALA A 20 4.22 0.74 1.12
N LYS A 21 4.31 -0.58 0.94
CA LYS A 21 4.95 -1.20 -0.22
C LYS A 21 4.24 -0.84 -1.52
N VAL A 22 2.90 -0.90 -1.52
CA VAL A 22 2.07 -0.52 -2.67
C VAL A 22 2.27 0.94 -3.02
N ARG A 23 2.15 1.84 -2.03
CA ARG A 23 2.33 3.28 -2.20
C ARG A 23 3.71 3.60 -2.79
N ASN A 24 4.78 3.03 -2.24
CA ASN A 24 6.13 3.27 -2.71
C ASN A 24 6.33 2.79 -4.17
N THR A 25 5.70 1.66 -4.53
CA THR A 25 5.75 1.12 -5.90
C THR A 25 5.02 2.04 -6.89
N MET A 26 3.82 2.52 -6.55
CA MET A 26 3.08 3.47 -7.37
C MET A 26 3.82 4.81 -7.50
N GLN A 27 4.42 5.29 -6.41
CA GLN A 27 5.23 6.52 -6.42
C GLN A 27 6.42 6.39 -7.38
N ALA A 28 7.15 5.28 -7.33
CA ALA A 28 8.28 5.03 -8.23
C ALA A 28 7.86 4.93 -9.71
N ALA A 29 6.62 4.50 -9.98
CA ALA A 29 6.07 4.42 -11.34
C ALA A 29 5.51 5.75 -11.85
N THR A 30 5.38 6.77 -11.00
CA THR A 30 4.75 8.05 -11.35
C THR A 30 5.69 8.89 -12.22
N LYS A 31 5.32 9.09 -13.48
CA LYS A 31 6.05 9.88 -14.48
C LYS A 31 5.10 10.58 -15.45
N PRO A 32 5.49 11.67 -16.11
CA PRO A 32 4.64 12.33 -17.11
C PRO A 32 4.10 11.35 -18.15
N GLY A 33 2.81 11.42 -18.43
CA GLY A 33 2.12 10.53 -19.38
C GLY A 33 1.53 9.24 -18.78
N ILE A 34 1.77 8.93 -17.50
CA ILE A 34 1.05 7.83 -16.83
C ILE A 34 -0.36 8.29 -16.40
N THR A 35 -1.35 7.41 -16.57
CA THR A 35 -2.70 7.64 -16.07
C THR A 35 -2.87 7.12 -14.65
N THR A 36 -3.84 7.67 -13.93
CA THR A 36 -4.22 7.17 -12.60
C THR A 36 -4.72 5.72 -12.66
N LYS A 37 -5.33 5.28 -13.77
CA LYS A 37 -5.77 3.89 -13.94
C LYS A 37 -4.59 2.91 -14.09
N GLU A 38 -3.51 3.34 -14.75
CA GLU A 38 -2.29 2.54 -14.83
C GLU A 38 -1.63 2.38 -13.46
N LEU A 39 -1.58 3.44 -12.65
CA LEU A 39 -1.11 3.38 -11.26
C LEU A 39 -1.98 2.44 -10.40
N ASP A 40 -3.30 2.51 -10.54
CA ASP A 40 -4.25 1.60 -9.88
C ASP A 40 -4.05 0.13 -10.29
N ASN A 41 -3.79 -0.12 -11.57
CA ASN A 41 -3.45 -1.46 -12.05
C ASN A 41 -2.11 -1.97 -11.51
N ILE A 42 -1.14 -1.08 -11.23
CA ILE A 42 0.10 -1.44 -10.54
C ILE A 42 -0.21 -1.86 -9.10
N ALA A 43 -1.03 -1.09 -8.38
CA ALA A 43 -1.45 -1.43 -7.02
C ALA A 43 -2.09 -2.83 -6.97
N LYS A 44 -3.02 -3.11 -7.90
CA LYS A 44 -3.69 -4.42 -8.03
C LYS A 44 -2.75 -5.60 -8.28
N ARG A 45 -1.55 -5.39 -8.81
CA ARG A 45 -0.56 -6.47 -9.05
C ARG A 45 0.36 -6.71 -7.85
N VAL A 46 0.43 -5.76 -6.94
CA VAL A 46 1.34 -5.79 -5.77
C VAL A 46 0.67 -6.41 -4.55
N ILE A 47 -0.67 -6.36 -4.48
CA ILE A 47 -1.51 -7.02 -3.47
C ILE A 47 -2.26 -8.19 -4.12
#